data_AF-A0A8U7M2F2-F1
#
_entry.id   AF-A0A8U7M2F2-F1
#
_cell.length_a   1.000
_cell.length_b   1.000
_cell.length_c   1.000
_cell.angle_alpha   90.00
_cell.angle_beta   90.00
_cell.angle_gamma   90.00
#
_symmetry.space_group_name_H-M   'P 1'
#
loop_
_entity.id
_entity.type
_entity.pdbx_description
1 polymer ?
#
loop_
_entity_poly.entity_id
_entity_poly.type
_entity_poly.pdbx_seq_one_letter_code
_entity_poly.pdbx_strand_id
1 'polypeptide(L)'
;MPCLVSREEVKRERKANLTINSMLESLDLDRNKLRSITGISKLCNLKKLILSKNEFVDFPNEIQSLVCLERLELNQNQIRIIPEGVFSHLPRLKHLRLNNNRLCALPRDLLALPLPLFADQSFNPPGLSSPCQRPLFGGVE
;
A
#
# COMPACT_ATOMS: atom_id res chain seq x y z
N MET A 1 -11.93 -10.48 6.43
CA MET A 1 -11.23 -11.07 7.58
C MET A 1 -9.73 -10.93 7.34
N PRO A 2 -9.01 -10.12 8.13
CA PRO A 2 -7.56 -9.88 7.97
C PRO A 2 -6.76 -11.15 8.32
N CYS A 3 -5.71 -11.45 7.53
CA CYS A 3 -4.81 -12.62 7.61
C CYS A 3 -5.27 -13.77 8.54
N LEU A 4 -6.39 -14.42 8.20
CA LEU A 4 -6.69 -15.77 8.70
C LEU A 4 -6.32 -16.73 7.58
N VAL A 5 -5.13 -17.31 7.65
CA VAL A 5 -4.92 -18.61 7.01
C VAL A 5 -5.75 -19.58 7.86
N SER A 6 -6.97 -19.85 7.40
CA SER A 6 -7.91 -20.73 8.08
C SER A 6 -7.21 -22.04 8.44
N ARG A 7 -7.35 -22.44 9.70
CA ARG A 7 -6.72 -23.62 10.33
C ARG A 7 -7.12 -24.97 9.69
N GLU A 8 -7.91 -24.92 8.61
CA GLU A 8 -8.59 -26.04 7.96
C GLU A 8 -8.06 -26.37 6.55
N GLU A 9 -7.31 -25.47 5.89
CA GLU A 9 -6.69 -25.75 4.57
C GLU A 9 -5.47 -26.70 4.64
N VAL A 10 -4.99 -27.06 5.85
CA VAL A 10 -3.70 -27.75 6.03
C VAL A 10 -3.77 -29.28 5.90
N LYS A 11 -4.95 -29.88 5.69
CA LYS A 11 -5.10 -31.35 5.84
C LYS A 11 -5.21 -32.21 4.58
N ARG A 12 -5.12 -31.70 3.34
CA ARG A 12 -5.30 -32.59 2.16
C ARG A 12 -4.30 -32.57 1.01
N GLU A 13 -3.26 -31.73 0.99
CA GLU A 13 -2.29 -31.77 -0.11
C GLU A 13 -0.87 -32.12 0.36
N ARG A 14 -0.71 -33.40 0.74
CA ARG A 14 0.60 -34.04 0.89
C ARG A 14 1.23 -34.23 -0.50
N LYS A 15 2.02 -33.25 -0.94
CA LYS A 15 3.30 -33.40 -1.68
C LYS A 15 3.73 -32.04 -2.25
N ALA A 16 4.70 -31.40 -1.60
CA ALA A 16 5.61 -30.41 -2.17
C ALA A 16 5.05 -29.06 -2.67
N ASN A 17 4.10 -28.43 -1.96
CA ASN A 17 3.83 -27.00 -2.15
C ASN A 17 4.10 -26.22 -0.86
N LEU A 18 5.36 -25.75 -0.78
CA LEU A 18 5.80 -24.51 -0.14
C LEU A 18 5.15 -24.23 1.20
N THR A 19 5.78 -24.73 2.26
CA THR A 19 5.81 -24.09 3.58
C THR A 19 5.67 -22.58 3.39
N ILE A 20 4.61 -22.01 3.96
CA ILE A 20 4.26 -20.59 4.01
C ILE A 20 5.50 -19.81 4.44
N ASN A 21 6.32 -19.43 3.47
CA ASN A 21 7.56 -18.72 3.70
C ASN A 21 7.20 -17.24 3.64
N SER A 22 6.88 -16.68 4.79
CA SER A 22 6.88 -15.24 4.93
C SER A 22 7.55 -14.86 6.25
N MET A 23 8.79 -15.33 6.47
CA MET A 23 9.69 -14.63 7.39
C MET A 23 10.14 -13.26 6.83
N LEU A 24 9.74 -12.94 5.60
CA LEU A 24 10.10 -11.69 4.95
C LEU A 24 9.48 -10.51 5.70
N GLU A 25 10.34 -9.75 6.38
CA GLU A 25 9.94 -8.55 7.12
C GLU A 25 10.12 -7.26 6.29
N SER A 26 10.94 -7.31 5.23
CA SER A 26 11.22 -6.14 4.39
C SER A 26 11.25 -6.54 2.93
N LEU A 27 10.51 -5.81 2.10
CA LEU A 27 10.50 -5.94 0.65
C LEU A 27 10.85 -4.58 0.03
N ASP A 28 11.95 -4.54 -0.70
CA ASP A 28 12.43 -3.36 -1.40
C ASP A 28 12.36 -3.58 -2.92
N LEU A 29 11.57 -2.76 -3.58
CA LEU A 29 11.39 -2.73 -5.02
C LEU A 29 11.56 -1.28 -5.54
N ASP A 30 12.35 -0.46 -4.85
CA ASP A 30 12.70 0.91 -5.30
C ASP A 30 13.29 0.89 -6.72
N ARG A 31 12.98 1.94 -7.50
CA ARG A 31 13.54 2.18 -8.86
C ARG A 31 13.29 1.05 -9.86
N ASN A 32 12.06 0.57 -9.90
CA ASN A 32 11.62 -0.33 -10.96
C ASN A 32 10.63 0.38 -11.89
N LYS A 33 10.04 -0.37 -12.82
CA LYS A 33 8.99 0.13 -13.74
C LYS A 33 7.63 -0.51 -13.41
N LEU A 34 7.40 -0.81 -12.13
CA LEU A 34 6.20 -1.51 -11.69
C LEU A 34 5.00 -0.57 -11.78
N ARG A 35 3.92 -1.06 -12.41
CA ARG A 35 2.61 -0.39 -12.46
C ARG A 35 1.60 -0.99 -11.50
N SER A 36 1.84 -2.23 -11.10
CA SER A 36 1.02 -3.02 -10.18
C SER A 36 1.92 -4.01 -9.44
N ILE A 37 1.45 -4.47 -8.29
CA ILE A 37 2.06 -5.52 -7.50
C ILE A 37 0.97 -6.48 -7.02
N THR A 38 1.23 -7.78 -7.16
CA THR A 38 0.28 -8.83 -6.79
C THR A 38 0.95 -9.91 -5.94
N GLY A 39 0.16 -10.62 -5.15
CA GLY A 39 0.63 -11.71 -4.29
C GLY A 39 1.33 -11.27 -3.00
N ILE A 40 1.43 -9.97 -2.73
CA ILE A 40 1.98 -9.46 -1.46
C ILE A 40 1.04 -9.71 -0.29
N SER A 41 -0.23 -10.00 -0.56
CA SER A 41 -1.21 -10.32 0.49
C SER A 41 -0.87 -11.54 1.34
N LYS A 42 0.02 -12.41 0.86
CA LYS A 42 0.53 -13.58 1.61
C LYS A 42 1.65 -13.23 2.58
N LEU A 43 2.20 -12.00 2.51
CA LEU A 43 3.36 -11.57 3.28
C LEU A 43 2.97 -11.01 4.66
N CYS A 44 2.29 -11.79 5.49
CA CYS A 44 1.66 -11.29 6.72
C CYS A 44 2.65 -10.76 7.79
N ASN A 45 3.94 -11.08 7.70
CA ASN A 45 4.98 -10.56 8.60
C ASN A 45 5.73 -9.35 8.03
N LEU A 46 5.34 -8.85 6.85
CA LEU A 46 6.01 -7.72 6.22
C LEU A 46 5.82 -6.45 7.07
N LYS A 47 6.93 -5.88 7.53
CA LYS A 47 7.00 -4.64 8.31
C LYS A 47 7.39 -3.45 7.45
N LYS A 48 8.16 -3.66 6.38
CA LYS A 48 8.64 -2.60 5.49
C LYS A 48 8.38 -2.93 4.02
N LEU A 49 7.73 -2.01 3.32
CA LEU A 49 7.49 -2.10 1.88
C LEU A 49 7.96 -0.81 1.20
N ILE A 50 8.94 -0.93 0.32
CA ILE A 50 9.48 0.18 -0.47
C ILE A 50 9.10 -0.04 -1.94
N LEU A 51 8.27 0.85 -2.46
CA LEU A 51 7.78 0.90 -3.85
C LEU A 51 8.09 2.25 -4.50
N SER A 52 9.07 2.97 -3.94
CA SER A 52 9.48 4.28 -4.42
C SER A 52 9.98 4.23 -5.87
N LYS A 53 9.85 5.33 -6.61
CA LYS A 53 10.38 5.47 -7.97
C LYS A 53 9.91 4.36 -8.92
N ASN A 54 8.60 4.16 -8.97
CA ASN A 54 7.93 3.21 -9.87
C ASN A 54 6.90 3.95 -10.76
N GLU A 55 6.03 3.20 -11.44
CA GLU A 55 5.01 3.73 -12.34
C GLU A 55 3.58 3.46 -11.83
N PHE A 56 3.37 3.34 -10.52
CA PHE A 56 2.03 3.11 -9.95
C PHE A 56 1.11 4.31 -10.23
N VAL A 57 0.00 4.05 -10.93
CA VAL A 57 -1.07 5.04 -11.19
C VAL A 57 -2.20 4.90 -10.16
N ASP A 58 -2.46 3.66 -9.76
CA ASP A 58 -3.45 3.30 -8.75
C ASP A 58 -2.75 2.88 -7.45
N PHE A 59 -3.41 3.10 -6.32
CA PHE A 59 -2.89 2.64 -5.03
C PHE A 59 -2.97 1.09 -4.97
N PRO A 60 -1.93 0.39 -4.48
CA PRO A 60 -1.96 -1.07 -4.43
C PRO A 60 -2.86 -1.58 -3.28
N ASN A 61 -4.07 -2.01 -3.62
CA ASN A 61 -5.08 -2.43 -2.64
C ASN A 61 -4.66 -3.65 -1.79
N GLU A 62 -3.79 -4.53 -2.30
CA GLU A 62 -3.31 -5.69 -1.54
C GLU A 62 -2.58 -5.29 -0.24
N ILE A 63 -2.08 -4.05 -0.15
CA ILE A 63 -1.43 -3.52 1.06
C ILE A 63 -2.37 -3.61 2.29
N GLN A 64 -3.69 -3.52 2.12
CA GLN A 64 -4.66 -3.62 3.22
C GLN A 64 -4.57 -4.93 4.01
N SER A 65 -4.00 -5.98 3.44
CA SER A 65 -3.80 -7.27 4.12
C SER A 65 -2.53 -7.33 4.97
N LEU A 66 -1.63 -6.34 4.85
CA LEU A 66 -0.33 -6.28 5.53
C LEU A 66 -0.47 -5.68 6.94
N VAL A 67 -1.15 -6.40 7.83
CA VAL A 67 -1.46 -5.93 9.20
C VAL A 67 -0.24 -5.63 10.07
N CYS A 68 0.92 -6.20 9.71
CA CYS A 68 2.19 -5.95 10.39
C CYS A 68 3.01 -4.77 9.82
N LEU A 69 2.51 -4.10 8.77
CA LEU A 69 3.27 -3.08 8.07
C LEU A 69 3.49 -1.85 8.96
N GLU A 70 4.75 -1.49 9.17
CA GLU A 70 5.19 -0.33 9.94
C GLU A 70 5.68 0.80 9.04
N ARG A 71 6.17 0.48 7.84
CA ARG A 71 6.74 1.44 6.89
C ARG A 71 6.30 1.17 5.45
N LEU A 72 5.71 2.17 4.82
CA LEU A 72 5.29 2.17 3.43
C LEU A 72 5.88 3.38 2.69
N GLU A 73 6.65 3.12 1.63
CA GLU A 73 7.20 4.19 0.78
C GLU A 73 6.69 4.04 -0.65
N LEU A 74 5.88 5.01 -1.10
CA LEU A 74 5.28 5.08 -2.43
C LEU A 74 5.64 6.40 -3.14
N ASN A 75 6.64 7.13 -2.65
CA ASN A 75 7.04 8.41 -3.24
C ASN A 75 7.60 8.24 -4.66
N GLN A 76 7.48 9.30 -5.46
CA GLN A 76 7.91 9.31 -6.87
C GLN A 76 7.19 8.23 -7.69
N ASN A 77 5.87 8.17 -7.56
CA ASN A 77 4.97 7.39 -8.41
C ASN A 77 3.98 8.35 -9.10
N GLN A 78 2.90 7.83 -9.68
CA GLN A 78 1.88 8.60 -10.40
C GLN A 78 0.49 8.42 -9.77
N ILE A 79 0.44 8.06 -8.49
CA ILE A 79 -0.78 7.72 -7.77
C ILE A 79 -1.68 8.95 -7.72
N ARG A 80 -2.93 8.79 -8.16
CA ARG A 80 -3.92 9.88 -8.22
C ARG A 80 -4.88 9.88 -7.03
N ILE A 81 -5.27 8.68 -6.61
CA ILE A 81 -6.30 8.45 -5.59
C ILE A 81 -5.78 7.39 -4.63
N ILE A 82 -5.98 7.63 -3.35
CA ILE A 82 -5.84 6.62 -2.30
C ILE A 82 -7.26 6.28 -1.82
N PRO A 83 -7.66 5.00 -1.83
CA PRO A 83 -8.97 4.59 -1.36
C PRO A 83 -9.22 4.99 0.10
N GLU A 84 -10.45 5.42 0.41
CA GLU A 84 -10.83 5.67 1.81
C GLU A 84 -10.78 4.39 2.64
N GLY A 85 -10.30 4.50 3.88
CA GLY A 85 -10.25 3.39 4.83
C GLY A 85 -9.10 2.40 4.61
N VAL A 86 -8.22 2.64 3.64
CA VAL A 86 -7.05 1.79 3.38
C VAL A 86 -6.11 1.74 4.59
N PHE A 87 -5.93 2.85 5.30
CA PHE A 87 -5.03 2.96 6.44
C PHE A 87 -5.65 2.42 7.73
N SER A 88 -6.98 2.35 7.82
CA SER A 88 -7.68 1.68 8.92
C SER A 88 -7.30 0.19 9.04
N HIS A 89 -6.82 -0.42 7.96
CA HIS A 89 -6.36 -1.81 7.93
C HIS A 89 -4.87 -1.97 8.29
N LEU A 90 -4.15 -0.86 8.52
CA LEU A 90 -2.72 -0.82 8.80
C LEU A 90 -2.46 -0.24 10.21
N PRO A 91 -2.92 -0.91 11.29
CA PRO A 91 -2.89 -0.37 12.65
C PRO A 91 -1.47 -0.13 13.20
N ARG A 92 -0.45 -0.69 12.54
CA ARG A 92 0.96 -0.59 12.94
C ARG A 92 1.77 0.40 12.11
N LEU A 93 1.15 1.08 11.14
CA LEU A 93 1.86 1.98 10.23
C LEU A 93 2.39 3.21 11.00
N LYS A 94 3.72 3.39 10.98
CA LYS A 94 4.46 4.47 11.65
C LYS A 94 5.15 5.40 10.67
N HIS A 95 5.41 4.92 9.45
CA HIS A 95 6.09 5.67 8.41
C HIS A 95 5.37 5.50 7.09
N LEU A 96 4.97 6.61 6.48
CA LEU A 96 4.32 6.63 5.18
C LEU A 96 4.96 7.73 4.34
N ARG A 97 5.38 7.43 3.11
CA ARG A 97 5.87 8.42 2.14
C ARG A 97 5.05 8.40 0.86
N LEU A 98 4.47 9.56 0.53
CA LEU A 98 3.60 9.74 -0.63
C LEU A 98 3.99 10.94 -1.50
N ASN A 99 5.04 11.66 -1.15
CA ASN A 99 5.52 12.83 -1.89
C ASN A 99 5.86 12.49 -3.35
N ASN A 100 5.76 13.49 -4.24
CA ASN A 100 5.98 13.32 -5.68
C ASN A 100 5.07 12.26 -6.31
N ASN A 101 3.80 12.22 -5.90
CA ASN A 101 2.71 11.56 -6.60
C ASN A 101 1.81 12.59 -7.30
N ARG A 102 0.67 12.16 -7.85
CA ARG A 102 -0.33 13.02 -8.50
C ARG A 102 -1.64 13.08 -7.69
N LEU A 103 -1.51 13.03 -6.36
CA LEU A 103 -2.65 12.92 -5.44
C LEU A 103 -3.55 14.15 -5.51
N CYS A 104 -4.85 13.91 -5.72
CA CYS A 104 -5.88 14.95 -5.76
C CYS A 104 -6.43 15.32 -4.38
N ALA A 105 -6.42 14.35 -3.47
CA ALA A 105 -6.92 14.49 -2.12
C ALA A 105 -6.24 13.42 -1.26
N LEU A 106 -6.21 13.67 0.04
CA LEU A 106 -5.79 12.70 1.04
C LEU A 106 -7.04 12.10 1.69
N PRO A 107 -7.10 10.77 1.89
CA PRO A 107 -8.26 10.13 2.49
C PRO A 107 -8.33 10.46 3.99
N ARG A 108 -9.54 10.47 4.57
CA ARG A 108 -9.77 10.96 5.94
C ARG A 108 -9.07 10.12 7.02
N ASP A 109 -8.97 8.81 6.81
CA ASP A 109 -8.32 7.86 7.72
C ASP A 109 -6.81 8.08 7.84
N LEU A 110 -6.20 8.82 6.91
CA LEU A 110 -4.82 9.26 7.01
C LEU A 110 -4.61 10.22 8.19
N LEU A 111 -5.63 11.03 8.53
CA LEU A 111 -5.62 11.91 9.70
C LEU A 111 -5.76 11.15 11.02
N ALA A 112 -6.22 9.90 10.96
CA ALA A 112 -6.36 9.02 12.12
C ALA A 112 -5.08 8.24 12.43
N LEU A 113 -4.06 8.31 11.57
CA LEU A 113 -2.76 7.69 11.85
C LEU A 113 -2.01 8.46 12.96
N PRO A 114 -1.24 7.76 13.81
CA PRO A 114 -0.54 8.40 14.91
C PRO A 114 0.45 9.47 14.42
N LEU A 115 0.53 10.55 15.20
CA LEU A 115 1.22 11.82 14.90
C LEU A 115 2.70 11.77 14.45
N PRO A 116 3.56 10.76 14.72
CA PRO A 116 4.91 10.75 14.14
C PRO A 116 4.95 10.72 12.61
N LEU A 117 3.83 10.46 11.92
CA LEU A 117 3.76 10.47 10.46
C LEU A 117 3.97 11.86 9.83
N PHE A 118 3.64 12.95 10.54
CA PHE A 118 3.60 14.31 9.99
C PHE A 118 4.95 15.06 10.07
N ALA A 119 5.94 14.49 10.76
CA ALA A 119 7.24 15.16 11.02
C ALA A 119 8.32 14.85 9.96
N ASP A 120 8.13 13.84 9.12
CA ASP A 120 8.95 13.62 7.91
C ASP A 120 8.30 14.44 6.79
N GLN A 121 9.08 14.98 5.85
CA GLN A 121 8.59 15.72 4.65
C GLN A 121 7.77 14.84 3.68
N SER A 122 7.24 13.72 4.18
CA SER A 122 6.42 12.72 3.50
C SER A 122 5.04 13.22 3.13
N PHE A 123 4.53 14.21 3.88
CA PHE A 123 3.33 14.97 3.59
C PHE A 123 3.74 16.40 3.23
N ASN A 124 3.47 16.81 1.99
CA ASN A 124 3.74 18.17 1.56
C ASN A 124 2.42 18.85 1.16
N PRO A 125 1.67 19.46 2.10
CA PRO A 125 0.63 20.44 1.76
C PRO A 125 1.21 21.84 2.00
N PRO A 126 1.31 22.70 0.97
CA PRO A 126 0.12 23.45 0.55
C PRO A 126 0.00 23.62 -0.98
N GLY A 127 -1.25 23.66 -1.47
CA GLY A 127 -1.56 23.85 -2.89
C GLY A 127 -1.55 22.53 -3.67
N LEU A 128 -2.70 21.84 -3.68
CA LEU A 128 -3.06 20.88 -4.73
C LEU A 128 -2.97 21.60 -6.08
N SER A 129 -1.77 21.72 -6.64
CA SER A 129 -1.40 22.74 -7.63
C SER A 129 -1.80 22.39 -9.07
N SER A 130 -2.79 21.52 -9.25
CA SER A 130 -3.44 21.28 -10.54
C SER A 130 -4.86 20.74 -10.33
N PRO A 131 -5.90 21.27 -11.00
CA PRO A 131 -7.22 20.66 -10.97
C PRO A 131 -7.15 19.27 -11.60
N CYS A 132 -7.73 18.29 -10.91
CA CYS A 132 -7.77 16.93 -11.41
C CYS A 132 -8.66 16.87 -12.66
N GLN A 133 -8.07 16.54 -13.81
CA GLN A 133 -8.86 16.01 -14.91
C GLN A 133 -9.49 14.72 -14.40
N ARG A 134 -10.83 14.71 -14.33
CA ARG A 134 -11.63 13.54 -13.97
C ARG A 134 -11.09 12.31 -14.71
N PRO A 135 -11.02 11.12 -14.09
CA PRO A 135 -10.92 9.91 -14.87
C PRO A 135 -12.11 9.93 -15.84
N LEU A 136 -11.82 9.86 -17.14
CA LEU A 136 -12.83 9.51 -18.13
C LEU A 136 -13.26 8.08 -17.77
N PHE A 137 -14.23 7.94 -16.87
CA PHE A 137 -15.07 6.77 -16.89
C PHE A 137 -15.72 6.81 -18.27
N GLY A 138 -15.22 5.95 -19.17
CA GLY A 138 -15.91 5.64 -20.39
C GLY A 138 -17.32 5.22 -19.97
N GLY A 139 -18.30 6.03 -20.34
CA GLY A 139 -19.68 5.62 -20.30
C GLY A 139 -19.79 4.34 -21.11
N VAL A 140 -20.14 3.26 -20.42
CA VAL A 140 -20.84 2.17 -21.08
C VAL A 140 -22.30 2.57 -21.04
N GLU A 141 -22.76 3.16 -22.15
CA GLU A 141 -24.16 3.02 -22.58
C GLU A 141 -24.43 1.54 -22.92
#